data_AF-A0A970JME1-F1
#
_entry.id   AF-A0A970JME1-F1
#
_cell.length_a   1.000
_cell.length_b   1.000
_cell.length_c   1.000
_cell.angle_alpha   90.00
_cell.angle_beta   90.00
_cell.angle_gamma   90.00
#
_symmetry.space_group_name_H-M   'P 1'
#
loop_
_entity.id
_entity.type
_entity.pdbx_description
1 polymer ?
#
loop_
_entity_poly.entity_id
_entity_poly.type
_entity_poly.pdbx_seq_one_letter_code
_entity_poly.pdbx_strand_id
1 'polypeptide(L)'
;MLQDRIVLTVKDILDKEFKIDTRGFRPQEVDKFLDIIIRDYEEFMKIIQELEEEKKELIEDNIRLKQEIRNLKMKLEVIRETPTVEVNNADLLSRLSKLEKIVYGRDDYGRKE
;
A
#
# COMPACT_ATOMS: atom_id res chain seq x y z
N MET A 1 -6.64 16.71 -10.19
CA MET A 1 -5.76 15.66 -9.63
C MET A 1 -4.33 16.21 -9.58
N LEU A 2 -3.37 15.59 -8.89
CA LEU A 2 -2.01 16.16 -8.72
C LEU A 2 -1.30 16.39 -10.07
N GLN A 3 -1.63 15.56 -11.08
CA GLN A 3 -1.22 15.72 -12.48
C GLN A 3 -1.53 17.08 -13.11
N ASP A 4 -2.52 17.83 -12.62
CA ASP A 4 -2.91 19.14 -13.21
C ASP A 4 -2.02 20.30 -12.71
N ARG A 5 -1.12 20.05 -11.75
CA ARG A 5 -0.22 21.08 -11.20
C ARG A 5 1.16 21.09 -11.83
N ILE A 6 1.60 19.98 -12.42
CA ILE A 6 2.92 19.87 -13.04
C ILE A 6 2.74 20.05 -14.54
N VAL A 7 3.17 21.22 -15.03
CA VAL A 7 2.96 21.66 -16.41
C VAL A 7 4.03 21.10 -17.37
N LEU A 8 5.19 20.70 -16.84
CA LEU A 8 6.34 20.25 -17.63
C LEU A 8 6.74 18.84 -17.22
N THR A 9 6.94 17.97 -18.20
CA THR A 9 7.60 16.68 -18.00
C THR A 9 9.09 16.78 -18.28
N VAL A 10 9.87 15.81 -17.79
CA VAL A 10 11.31 15.66 -18.10
C VAL A 10 11.56 15.70 -19.60
N LYS A 11 10.69 15.04 -20.37
CA LYS A 11 10.77 15.01 -21.83
C LYS A 11 10.49 16.37 -22.45
N ASP A 12 9.49 17.10 -21.94
CA ASP A 12 9.18 18.44 -22.46
C ASP A 12 10.31 19.44 -22.24
N ILE A 13 11.10 19.26 -21.18
CA ILE A 13 12.29 20.07 -20.88
C ILE A 13 13.44 19.70 -21.82
N LEU A 14 13.64 18.41 -22.09
CA LEU A 14 14.67 17.91 -23.00
C LEU A 14 14.42 18.33 -24.46
N ASP A 15 13.17 18.21 -24.92
CA ASP A 15 12.79 18.53 -26.30
C ASP A 15 12.57 20.05 -26.50
N LYS A 16 12.89 20.89 -25.50
CA LYS A 16 12.65 22.33 -25.54
C LYS A 16 13.69 23.08 -26.36
N GLU A 17 13.29 23.55 -27.53
CA GLU A 17 14.12 24.45 -28.33
C GLU A 17 13.86 25.92 -27.98
N PHE A 18 14.94 26.65 -27.70
CA PHE A 18 14.91 28.10 -27.44
C PHE A 18 15.30 28.88 -28.70
N LYS A 19 14.57 29.96 -28.99
CA LYS A 19 14.97 30.90 -30.03
C LYS A 19 16.21 31.69 -29.58
N ILE A 20 17.21 31.76 -30.44
CA ILE A 20 18.44 32.52 -30.18
C ILE A 20 18.20 33.99 -30.53
N ASP A 21 18.45 34.88 -29.57
CA ASP A 21 18.42 36.32 -29.76
C ASP A 21 19.81 36.92 -29.50
N THR A 22 20.12 38.01 -30.18
CA THR A 22 21.35 38.80 -30.09
C THR A 22 21.66 39.32 -28.68
N ARG A 23 20.66 39.40 -27.79
CA ARG A 23 20.81 39.71 -26.36
C ARG A 23 20.28 38.59 -25.46
N GLY A 24 20.58 37.34 -25.81
CA GLY A 24 20.17 36.15 -25.06
C GLY A 24 21.24 35.55 -24.16
N PHE A 25 20.84 34.53 -23.39
CA PHE A 25 21.76 33.66 -22.69
C PHE A 25 22.53 32.77 -23.66
N ARG A 26 23.73 32.34 -23.28
CA ARG A 26 24.52 31.42 -24.09
C ARG A 26 23.84 30.04 -24.09
N PRO A 27 23.57 29.43 -25.25
CA PRO A 27 22.89 28.13 -25.32
C PRO A 27 23.55 27.07 -24.44
N GLN A 28 24.89 27.01 -24.42
CA GLN A 28 25.64 26.05 -23.59
C GLN A 28 25.44 26.22 -22.08
N GLU A 29 25.19 27.44 -21.59
CA GLU A 29 24.92 27.68 -20.17
C GLU A 29 23.49 27.28 -19.84
N VAL A 30 22.56 27.53 -20.75
CA VAL A 30 21.17 27.09 -20.64
C VAL A 30 21.10 25.56 -20.64
N ASP A 31 21.75 24.88 -21.58
CA ASP A 31 21.76 23.41 -21.67
C ASP A 31 22.29 22.78 -20.38
N LYS A 32 23.43 23.24 -19.86
CA LYS A 32 23.99 22.75 -18.59
C LYS A 32 23.04 22.96 -17.41
N PHE A 33 22.28 24.04 -17.41
CA PHE A 33 21.30 24.31 -16.37
C PHE A 33 20.06 23.41 -16.52
N LEU A 34 19.60 23.19 -17.75
CA LEU A 34 18.52 22.26 -18.05
C LEU A 34 18.89 20.81 -17.70
N ASP A 35 20.14 20.39 -17.89
CA ASP A 35 20.63 19.07 -17.46
C ASP A 35 20.52 18.86 -15.93
N ILE A 36 20.65 19.92 -15.14
CA ILE A 36 20.46 19.87 -13.68
C ILE A 36 18.96 19.76 -13.38
N ILE A 37 18.15 20.61 -14.01
CA ILE A 37 16.69 20.60 -13.82
C ILE A 37 16.09 19.24 -14.20
N ILE A 38 16.54 18.63 -15.29
CA ILE A 38 16.10 17.30 -15.74
C ILE A 38 16.35 16.27 -14.65
N ARG A 39 17.56 16.25 -14.07
CA ARG A 39 17.91 15.34 -12.97
C ARG A 39 17.05 15.56 -11.74
N ASP A 40 16.84 16.81 -11.34
CA ASP A 40 16.00 17.14 -10.19
C ASP A 40 14.55 16.70 -10.44
N TYR A 41 14.02 16.87 -11.65
CA TYR A 41 12.67 16.41 -11.99
C TYR A 41 12.55 14.88 -11.94
N GLU A 42 13.57 14.14 -12.38
CA GLU A 42 13.60 12.68 -12.24
C GLU A 42 13.64 12.26 -10.76
N GLU A 43 14.45 12.93 -9.94
CA GLU A 43 14.50 12.67 -8.50
C GLU A 43 13.17 13.00 -7.81
N PHE A 44 12.53 14.13 -8.15
CA PHE A 44 11.21 14.45 -7.63
C PHE A 44 10.16 13.40 -7.99
N MET A 45 10.17 12.88 -9.22
CA MET A 45 9.25 11.81 -9.60
C MET A 45 9.50 10.54 -8.77
N LYS A 46 10.75 10.16 -8.54
CA LYS A 46 11.09 9.00 -7.68
C LYS A 46 10.60 9.20 -6.25
N ILE A 47 10.88 10.36 -5.65
CA ILE A 47 10.45 10.67 -4.29
C ILE A 47 8.92 10.66 -4.19
N ILE A 48 8.21 11.21 -5.19
CA ILE A 48 6.74 11.16 -5.23
C ILE A 48 6.25 9.72 -5.29
N GLN A 49 6.85 8.87 -6.13
CA GLN A 49 6.49 7.46 -6.22
C GLN A 49 6.74 6.71 -4.90
N GLU A 50 7.90 6.91 -4.28
CA GLU A 50 8.24 6.33 -2.99
C GLU A 50 7.24 6.75 -1.90
N LEU A 51 6.89 8.04 -1.84
CA LEU A 51 5.90 8.56 -0.89
C LEU A 51 4.49 8.03 -1.16
N GLU A 52 4.11 7.85 -2.43
CA GLU A 52 2.82 7.26 -2.78
C GLU A 52 2.75 5.77 -2.40
N GLU A 53 3.84 5.04 -2.58
CA GLU A 53 3.97 3.65 -2.17
C GLU A 53 3.94 3.50 -0.64
N GLU A 54 4.75 4.28 0.09
CA GLU A 54 4.74 4.31 1.56
C GLU A 54 3.35 4.66 2.10
N LYS A 55 2.68 5.67 1.50
CA LYS A 55 1.32 6.03 1.88
C LYS A 55 0.34 4.87 1.66
N LYS A 56 0.48 4.13 0.57
CA LYS A 56 -0.36 2.97 0.27
C LYS A 56 -0.14 1.88 1.32
N GLU A 57 1.11 1.53 1.62
CA GLU A 57 1.46 0.56 2.66
C GLU A 57 0.88 0.97 4.02
N LEU A 58 1.07 2.24 4.42
CA LEU A 58 0.54 2.76 5.68
C LEU A 58 -1.00 2.69 5.73
N ILE A 59 -1.69 2.93 4.61
CA ILE A 59 -3.15 2.80 4.55
C ILE A 59 -3.56 1.33 4.72
N GLU A 60 -2.88 0.40 4.06
CA GLU A 60 -3.14 -1.04 4.19
C GLU A 60 -2.91 -1.53 5.63
N ASP A 61 -1.82 -1.11 6.26
CA ASP A 61 -1.54 -1.40 7.66
C ASP A 61 -2.57 -0.80 8.60
N ASN A 62 -3.00 0.45 8.35
CA ASN A 62 -4.06 1.08 9.15
C ASN A 62 -5.37 0.31 9.05
N ILE A 63 -5.72 -0.19 7.86
CA ILE A 63 -6.91 -1.03 7.65
C ILE A 63 -6.77 -2.35 8.41
N ARG A 64 -5.62 -3.02 8.32
CA ARG A 64 -5.34 -4.28 9.02
C ARG A 64 -5.44 -4.11 10.55
N LEU A 65 -4.81 -3.08 11.09
CA LEU A 65 -4.86 -2.77 12.52
C LEU A 65 -6.28 -2.41 12.97
N LYS A 66 -7.04 -1.65 12.18
CA LYS A 66 -8.46 -1.37 12.46
C LYS A 66 -9.31 -2.63 12.47
N GLN A 67 -9.04 -3.60 11.58
CA GLN A 67 -9.71 -4.90 11.60
C GLN A 67 -9.35 -5.71 12.85
N GLU A 68 -8.07 -5.73 13.22
CA GLU A 68 -7.60 -6.43 14.42
C GLU A 68 -8.21 -5.83 15.71
N ILE A 69 -8.25 -4.50 15.82
CA ILE A 69 -8.92 -3.81 16.94
C ILE A 69 -10.41 -4.18 16.99
N ARG A 70 -11.11 -4.22 15.84
CA ARG A 70 -12.52 -4.65 15.80
C ARG A 70 -12.69 -6.09 16.27
N ASN A 71 -11.82 -6.99 15.82
CA ASN A 71 -11.85 -8.40 16.22
C ASN A 71 -11.56 -8.58 17.72
N LEU A 72 -10.60 -7.84 18.26
CA LEU A 72 -10.29 -7.85 19.69
C LEU A 72 -11.41 -7.24 20.54
N LYS A 73 -12.04 -6.15 20.08
CA LYS A 73 -13.22 -5.57 20.75
C LYS A 73 -14.39 -6.54 20.78
N MET A 74 -14.69 -7.21 19.67
CA MET A 74 -15.73 -8.25 19.63
C MET A 74 -15.42 -9.40 20.60
N LYS A 75 -14.17 -9.88 20.64
CA LYS A 75 -13.76 -10.90 21.63
C LYS A 75 -13.92 -10.42 23.07
N LEU A 76 -13.59 -9.16 23.36
CA LEU A 76 -13.68 -8.59 24.70
C LEU A 76 -15.13 -8.35 25.13
N GLU A 77 -16.02 -7.94 24.22
CA GLU A 77 -17.45 -7.80 24.49
C GLU A 77 -18.08 -9.17 24.78
N VAL A 78 -17.76 -10.20 23.99
CA VAL A 78 -18.17 -11.59 24.27
C VAL A 78 -17.71 -12.05 25.66
N ILE A 79 -16.50 -11.67 26.10
CA ILE A 79 -15.98 -12.02 27.43
C ILE A 79 -16.68 -11.22 28.55
N ARG A 80 -17.04 -9.96 28.30
CA ARG A 80 -17.65 -9.05 29.30
C ARG A 80 -19.14 -9.31 29.51
N GLU A 81 -19.87 -9.79 28.50
CA GLU A 81 -21.30 -10.11 28.63
C GLU A 81 -21.57 -11.45 29.35
N THR A 82 -20.53 -12.24 29.64
CA THR A 82 -20.63 -13.47 30.44
C THR A 82 -20.15 -13.24 31.87
N PRO A 83 -21.03 -12.98 32.85
CA PRO A 83 -20.65 -13.02 34.24
C PRO A 83 -20.42 -14.48 34.63
N THR A 84 -19.14 -14.87 34.69
CA THR A 84 -18.61 -16.05 35.40
C THR A 84 -19.13 -17.44 34.99
N VAL A 85 -18.18 -18.31 34.66
CA VAL A 85 -18.30 -19.78 34.50
C VAL A 85 -18.93 -20.23 33.19
N GLU A 86 -18.13 -20.25 32.11
CA GLU A 86 -18.11 -21.32 31.08
C GLU A 86 -17.19 -20.89 29.93
N VAL A 87 -15.87 -20.95 30.16
CA VAL A 87 -15.03 -21.37 29.03
C VAL A 87 -15.43 -22.82 28.81
N ASN A 88 -16.34 -23.13 27.88
CA ASN A 88 -16.37 -24.50 27.37
C ASN A 88 -17.17 -24.68 26.08
N ASN A 89 -18.48 -24.49 26.04
CA ASN A 89 -19.22 -25.25 25.04
C ASN A 89 -19.09 -24.73 23.60
N ALA A 90 -19.25 -23.43 23.34
CA ALA A 90 -19.21 -22.91 21.96
C ALA A 90 -17.80 -22.85 21.35
N ASP A 91 -16.78 -22.53 22.16
CA ASP A 91 -15.39 -22.47 21.69
C ASP A 91 -14.79 -23.88 21.57
N LEU A 92 -15.11 -24.82 22.48
CA LEU A 92 -14.77 -26.23 22.29
C LEU A 92 -15.44 -26.78 21.03
N LEU A 93 -16.72 -26.49 20.78
CA LEU A 93 -17.41 -26.95 19.56
C LEU A 93 -16.77 -26.37 18.30
N SER A 94 -16.35 -25.10 18.30
CA SER A 94 -15.67 -24.49 17.16
C SER A 94 -14.27 -25.08 16.93
N ARG A 95 -13.57 -25.45 18.01
CA ARG A 95 -12.24 -26.06 17.95
C ARG A 95 -12.31 -27.55 17.58
N LEU A 96 -13.31 -28.26 18.08
CA LEU A 96 -13.69 -29.62 17.68
C LEU A 96 -14.08 -29.65 16.21
N SER A 97 -14.96 -28.76 15.75
CA SER A 97 -15.35 -28.69 14.34
C SER A 97 -14.17 -28.43 13.40
N LYS A 98 -13.20 -27.59 13.82
CA LYS A 98 -11.95 -27.39 13.07
C LYS A 98 -11.07 -28.65 13.07
N LEU A 99 -10.97 -29.34 14.20
CA LEU A 99 -10.23 -30.61 14.30
C LEU A 99 -10.88 -31.71 13.48
N GLU A 100 -12.21 -31.86 13.54
CA GLU A 100 -12.98 -32.78 12.70
C GLU A 100 -12.76 -32.49 11.22
N LYS A 101 -12.79 -31.22 10.80
CA LYS A 101 -12.53 -30.87 9.40
C LYS A 101 -11.11 -31.24 8.94
N ILE A 102 -10.12 -31.16 9.83
CA ILE A 102 -8.72 -31.52 9.50
C ILE A 102 -8.52 -33.04 9.48
N VAL A 103 -9.20 -33.75 10.38
CA VAL A 103 -9.12 -35.22 10.50
C VAL A 103 -9.95 -35.89 9.42
N TYR A 104 -11.26 -35.58 9.33
CA TYR A 104 -12.16 -36.14 8.33
C TYR A 104 -11.94 -35.60 6.92
N GLY A 105 -11.42 -34.37 6.77
CA GLY A 105 -11.05 -33.82 5.46
C GLY A 105 -9.85 -34.52 4.81
N ARG A 106 -9.11 -35.36 5.54
CA ARG A 106 -8.04 -36.22 5.00
C ARG A 106 -8.49 -37.66 4.72
N ASP A 107 -9.55 -38.14 5.37
CA ASP A 107 -9.98 -39.53 5.26
C ASP A 107 -10.97 -39.78 4.09
N ASP A 108 -11.56 -38.73 3.50
CA ASP A 108 -12.43 -38.85 2.32
C ASP A 108 -11.69 -39.05 0.97
N TYR A 109 -10.35 -39.13 0.98
CA TYR A 109 -9.57 -39.50 -0.21
C TYR A 109 -9.19 -41.00 -0.28
N GLY A 110 -9.73 -41.84 0.61
CA GLY A 110 -9.29 -43.23 0.78
C GLY A 110 -10.34 -44.34 0.64
N ARG A 111 -11.60 -44.05 0.30
CA ARG A 111 -12.59 -45.10 -0.04
C ARG A 111 -13.33 -44.79 -1.32
N LYS A 112 -12.66 -45.06 -2.44
CA LYS A 112 -13.32 -45.62 -3.61
C LYS A 112 -12.72 -47.00 -3.87
N GLU A 113 -13.64 -47.96 -3.89
CA GLU A 113 -13.53 -49.37 -4.31
C GLU A 113 -12.85 -50.35 -3.34
#